data_AF-A0A6G0I059-F1
#
_entry.id   AF-A0A6G0I059-F1
#
_cell.length_a   1.000
_cell.length_b   1.000
_cell.length_c   1.000
_cell.angle_alpha   90.00
_cell.angle_beta   90.00
_cell.angle_gamma   90.00
#
_symmetry.space_group_name_H-M   'P 1'
#
loop_
_entity.id
_entity.type
_entity.pdbx_description
1 polymer ?
#
loop_
_entity_poly.entity_id
_entity_poly.type
_entity_poly.pdbx_seq_one_letter_code
_entity_poly.pdbx_strand_id
1 'polypeptide(L)'
;MDTDFILEEVVYMRPSSFSDKERLRYRAEKMLMRQFVLMKQKHEIPSNLSTIDMKKWLLGGRSFLEEFREIAERADARKLLLAELAWISARRLCVNQLEKEVQEDLQNEERLSLQFRRKVTLEGLEMFLSVICPKAQQDVQAFFHQLSKKLLDTTTSTRTGKRTKLALFAKFQRTTAPLVPQVVKTALEFLLHKPEPLVEVRTSQMAGAACNSGSSLAFILKSRAKAASPQIGKQLADTLGTCPSLNRTLTKARLLSICTAVAFDIVKAIYKRFSDHSKTFHIMDFDGSFIIGPYVICAIQDMDDRARHAANRRTPRQDKKNCTAPEACSVVAAEKSNEMKDKEEKQGLFHFFGRMWKKMMRVSTEE
;
A
#
# COMPACT_ATOMS: atom_id res chain seq x y z
N MET A 1 -28.13 28.43 -5.30
CA MET A 1 -26.75 27.91 -5.11
C MET A 1 -26.84 26.38 -5.07
N ASP A 2 -25.74 25.68 -5.38
CA ASP A 2 -25.54 24.20 -5.32
C ASP A 2 -25.67 23.39 -6.63
N THR A 3 -25.29 23.95 -7.79
CA THR A 3 -25.11 23.14 -9.03
C THR A 3 -23.65 23.00 -9.46
N ASP A 4 -22.80 23.98 -9.11
CA ASP A 4 -21.34 23.86 -9.25
C ASP A 4 -20.79 22.73 -8.37
N PHE A 5 -21.46 22.45 -7.24
CA PHE A 5 -21.11 21.38 -6.32
C PHE A 5 -21.14 19.98 -6.95
N ILE A 6 -22.07 19.66 -7.87
CA ILE A 6 -22.13 18.32 -8.50
C ILE A 6 -20.98 18.13 -9.48
N LEU A 7 -20.73 19.15 -10.30
CA LEU A 7 -19.63 19.13 -11.26
C LEU A 7 -18.29 19.10 -10.52
N GLU A 8 -18.17 19.81 -9.40
CA GLU A 8 -17.05 19.70 -8.47
C GLU A 8 -16.93 18.29 -7.85
N GLU A 9 -18.01 17.70 -7.30
CA GLU A 9 -18.04 16.33 -6.75
C GLU A 9 -17.63 15.26 -7.79
N VAL A 10 -18.00 15.45 -9.05
CA VAL A 10 -17.57 14.57 -10.14
C VAL A 10 -16.09 14.78 -10.49
N VAL A 11 -15.57 16.01 -10.39
CA VAL A 11 -14.13 16.29 -10.51
C VAL A 11 -13.34 15.64 -9.36
N TYR A 12 -13.93 15.54 -8.17
CA TYR A 12 -13.35 14.85 -7.00
C TYR A 12 -13.31 13.31 -7.15
N MET A 13 -13.81 12.73 -8.25
CA MET A 13 -13.66 11.30 -8.56
C MET A 13 -12.31 10.93 -9.20
N ARG A 14 -11.30 11.82 -9.14
CA ARG A 14 -9.90 11.43 -9.38
C ARG A 14 -9.30 10.85 -8.09
N PRO A 15 -8.45 9.80 -8.16
CA PRO A 15 -7.84 9.22 -6.96
C PRO A 15 -7.13 10.22 -6.03
N SER A 16 -6.52 11.26 -6.62
CA SER A 16 -5.84 12.35 -5.90
C SER A 16 -6.78 13.30 -5.14
N SER A 17 -8.08 13.22 -5.39
CA SER A 17 -9.08 14.21 -5.02
C SER A 17 -10.29 13.58 -4.31
N PHE A 18 -10.23 12.28 -4.00
CA PHE A 18 -11.32 11.57 -3.33
C PHE A 18 -11.64 12.15 -1.95
N SER A 19 -12.95 12.30 -1.68
CA SER A 19 -13.49 12.41 -0.32
C SER A 19 -13.20 11.15 0.48
N ASP A 20 -13.21 11.23 1.81
CA ASP A 20 -12.90 10.06 2.66
C ASP A 20 -13.86 8.89 2.42
N LYS A 21 -15.14 9.20 2.17
CA LYS A 21 -16.16 8.20 1.80
C LYS A 21 -15.82 7.51 0.48
N GLU A 22 -15.36 8.25 -0.53
CA GLU A 22 -14.99 7.67 -1.82
C GLU A 22 -13.67 6.89 -1.74
N ARG A 23 -12.70 7.32 -0.91
CA ARG A 23 -11.48 6.54 -0.63
C ARG A 23 -11.80 5.19 0.00
N LEU A 24 -12.73 5.15 0.96
CA LEU A 24 -13.15 3.90 1.61
C LEU A 24 -13.80 2.94 0.61
N ARG A 25 -14.67 3.46 -0.27
CA ARG A 25 -15.29 2.67 -1.34
C ARG A 25 -14.26 2.15 -2.33
N TYR A 26 -13.38 3.02 -2.82
CA TYR A 26 -12.31 2.65 -3.74
C TYR A 26 -11.42 1.54 -3.15
N ARG A 27 -11.04 1.65 -1.87
CA ARG A 27 -10.29 0.60 -1.16
C ARG A 27 -11.04 -0.72 -1.13
N ALA A 28 -12.34 -0.71 -0.81
CA ALA A 28 -13.15 -1.92 -0.78
C ALA A 28 -13.25 -2.61 -2.16
N GLU A 29 -13.50 -1.82 -3.21
CA GLU A 29 -13.56 -2.33 -4.58
C GLU A 29 -12.22 -2.86 -5.08
N LYS A 30 -11.11 -2.20 -4.69
CA LYS A 30 -9.76 -2.69 -4.94
C LYS A 30 -9.52 -4.05 -4.29
N MET A 31 -9.95 -4.24 -3.04
CA MET A 31 -9.82 -5.53 -2.36
C MET A 31 -10.67 -6.62 -3.02
N LEU A 32 -11.88 -6.30 -3.50
CA LEU A 32 -12.71 -7.23 -4.27
C LEU A 32 -12.02 -7.64 -5.58
N MET A 33 -11.49 -6.67 -6.34
CA MET A 33 -10.74 -6.94 -7.56
C MET A 33 -9.49 -7.79 -7.29
N ARG A 34 -8.74 -7.46 -6.24
CA ARG A 34 -7.57 -8.22 -5.79
C ARG A 34 -7.92 -9.68 -5.49
N GLN A 35 -8.94 -9.91 -4.66
CA GLN A 35 -9.34 -11.26 -4.28
C GLN A 35 -9.85 -12.05 -5.50
N PHE A 36 -10.58 -11.41 -6.42
CA PHE A 36 -10.97 -12.03 -7.69
C PHE A 36 -9.76 -12.47 -8.51
N VAL A 37 -8.75 -11.60 -8.68
CA VAL A 37 -7.52 -11.95 -9.42
C VAL A 37 -6.77 -13.11 -8.76
N LEU A 38 -6.64 -13.09 -7.43
CA LEU A 38 -5.99 -14.17 -6.67
C LEU A 38 -6.73 -15.51 -6.82
N MET A 39 -8.05 -15.51 -6.67
CA MET A 39 -8.87 -16.71 -6.87
C MET A 39 -8.78 -17.23 -8.31
N LYS A 40 -8.72 -16.33 -9.30
CA LYS A 40 -8.52 -16.69 -10.70
C LYS A 40 -7.16 -17.37 -10.94
N GLN A 41 -6.09 -16.85 -10.33
CA GLN A 41 -4.75 -17.45 -10.41
C GLN A 41 -4.71 -18.86 -9.77
N LYS A 42 -5.54 -19.12 -8.76
CA LYS A 42 -5.68 -20.43 -8.11
C LYS A 42 -6.67 -21.38 -8.81
N HIS A 43 -7.24 -20.98 -9.94
CA HIS A 43 -8.28 -21.75 -10.64
C HIS A 43 -9.56 -21.98 -9.80
N GLU A 44 -9.86 -21.08 -8.86
CA GLU A 44 -11.06 -21.11 -8.01
C GLU A 44 -12.24 -20.35 -8.65
N ILE A 45 -12.06 -19.78 -9.85
CA ILE A 45 -13.08 -19.05 -10.61
C ILE A 45 -13.34 -19.76 -11.94
N PRO A 46 -14.60 -19.85 -12.41
CA PRO A 46 -14.93 -20.35 -13.73
C PRO A 46 -14.11 -19.69 -14.84
N SER A 47 -13.62 -20.49 -15.80
CA SER A 47 -12.68 -20.03 -16.85
C SER A 47 -13.30 -19.00 -17.80
N ASN A 48 -14.63 -19.00 -17.94
CA ASN A 48 -15.39 -18.05 -18.75
C ASN A 48 -15.46 -16.65 -18.14
N LEU A 49 -15.15 -16.48 -16.84
CA LEU A 49 -15.17 -15.19 -16.17
C LEU A 49 -13.80 -14.52 -16.23
N SER A 50 -13.81 -13.22 -16.54
CA SER A 50 -12.63 -12.39 -16.65
C SER A 50 -12.69 -11.16 -15.75
N THR A 51 -11.55 -10.48 -15.62
CA THR A 51 -11.49 -9.19 -14.94
C THR A 51 -12.37 -8.14 -15.63
N ILE A 52 -12.67 -8.30 -16.93
CA ILE A 52 -13.63 -7.44 -17.65
C ILE A 52 -15.04 -7.61 -17.04
N ASP A 53 -15.42 -8.82 -16.69
CA ASP A 53 -16.74 -9.11 -16.11
C ASP A 53 -16.83 -8.56 -14.70
N MET A 54 -15.78 -8.74 -13.89
CA MET A 54 -15.68 -8.12 -12.57
C MET A 54 -15.75 -6.58 -12.64
N LYS A 55 -15.08 -5.96 -13.61
CA LYS A 55 -15.18 -4.51 -13.85
C LYS A 55 -16.60 -4.08 -14.23
N LYS A 56 -17.28 -4.81 -15.12
CA LYS A 56 -18.69 -4.54 -15.45
C LYS A 56 -19.59 -4.67 -14.22
N TRP A 57 -19.33 -5.68 -13.39
CA TRP A 57 -20.07 -5.89 -12.14
C TRP A 57 -19.88 -4.71 -11.17
N LEU A 58 -18.64 -4.26 -10.95
CA LEU A 58 -18.33 -3.09 -10.11
C LEU A 58 -18.94 -1.77 -10.64
N LEU A 59 -19.05 -1.64 -11.97
CA LEU A 59 -19.72 -0.50 -12.60
C LEU A 59 -21.25 -0.57 -12.39
N GLY A 60 -21.84 -1.75 -12.52
CA GLY A 60 -23.28 -1.96 -12.35
C GLY A 60 -23.75 -1.95 -10.89
N GLY A 61 -22.83 -2.07 -9.93
CA GLY A 61 -23.15 -2.04 -8.50
C GLY A 61 -23.39 -0.64 -7.92
N ARG A 62 -23.24 0.42 -8.72
CA ARG A 62 -23.43 1.81 -8.29
C ARG A 62 -24.37 2.54 -9.24
N SER A 63 -25.24 3.37 -8.68
CA SER A 63 -26.22 4.15 -9.44
C SER A 63 -26.05 5.64 -9.12
N PHE A 64 -25.86 6.45 -10.16
CA PHE A 64 -25.74 7.90 -10.04
C PHE A 64 -26.95 8.49 -9.32
N LEU A 65 -28.17 8.12 -9.73
CA LEU A 65 -29.41 8.63 -9.15
C LEU A 65 -29.60 8.22 -7.68
N GLU A 66 -29.07 7.06 -7.27
CA GLU A 66 -29.14 6.65 -5.86
C GLU A 66 -28.13 7.39 -4.98
N GLU A 67 -26.94 7.67 -5.50
CA GLU A 67 -25.87 8.34 -4.76
C GLU A 67 -26.10 9.84 -4.62
N PHE A 68 -26.72 10.46 -5.64
CA PHE A 68 -26.97 11.90 -5.69
C PHE A 68 -28.46 12.24 -5.62
N ARG A 69 -29.28 11.38 -5.01
CA ARG A 69 -30.75 11.49 -4.96
C ARG A 69 -31.25 12.88 -4.54
N GLU A 70 -30.72 13.40 -3.44
CA GLU A 70 -31.12 14.70 -2.89
C GLU A 70 -30.86 15.86 -3.86
N ILE A 71 -29.86 15.71 -4.73
CA ILE A 71 -29.51 16.71 -5.73
C ILE A 71 -30.27 16.45 -7.04
N ALA A 72 -30.50 15.18 -7.38
CA ALA A 72 -31.27 14.77 -8.53
C ALA A 72 -32.72 15.27 -8.49
N GLU A 73 -33.30 15.39 -7.30
CA GLU A 73 -34.63 15.95 -7.08
C GLU A 73 -34.71 17.48 -7.29
N ARG A 74 -33.57 18.18 -7.33
CA ARG A 74 -33.49 19.65 -7.37
C ARG A 74 -32.85 20.21 -8.64
N ALA A 75 -32.17 19.37 -9.42
CA ALA A 75 -31.41 19.79 -10.58
C ALA A 75 -32.25 19.82 -11.87
N ASP A 76 -31.90 20.75 -12.77
CA ASP A 76 -32.41 20.76 -14.14
C ASP A 76 -32.01 19.49 -14.91
N ALA A 77 -32.90 18.94 -15.72
CA ALA A 77 -32.72 17.66 -16.41
C ALA A 77 -31.48 17.63 -17.32
N ARG A 78 -31.17 18.74 -18.00
CA ARG A 78 -29.99 18.81 -18.88
C ARG A 78 -28.69 18.78 -18.07
N LYS A 79 -28.67 19.49 -16.93
CA LYS A 79 -27.51 19.50 -16.03
C LYS A 79 -27.29 18.15 -15.36
N LEU A 80 -28.39 17.50 -14.96
CA LEU A 80 -28.38 16.17 -14.39
C LEU A 80 -27.78 15.14 -15.36
N LEU A 81 -28.19 15.18 -16.63
CA LEU A 81 -27.63 14.30 -17.67
C LEU A 81 -26.12 14.51 -17.87
N LEU A 82 -25.65 15.76 -17.89
CA LEU A 82 -24.22 16.06 -18.02
C LEU A 82 -23.41 15.54 -16.82
N ALA A 83 -23.94 15.70 -15.61
CA ALA A 83 -23.33 15.20 -14.39
C ALA A 83 -23.27 13.67 -14.37
N GLU A 84 -24.34 12.98 -14.79
CA GLU A 84 -24.38 11.53 -14.89
C GLU A 84 -23.35 11.01 -15.89
N LEU A 85 -23.25 11.60 -17.08
CA LEU A 85 -22.26 11.21 -18.10
C LEU A 85 -20.82 11.41 -17.60
N ALA A 86 -20.56 12.53 -16.91
CA ALA A 86 -19.26 12.80 -16.33
C ALA A 86 -18.92 11.81 -15.20
N TRP A 87 -19.89 11.48 -14.35
CA TRP A 87 -19.75 10.49 -13.27
C TRP A 87 -19.46 9.09 -13.83
N ILE A 88 -20.22 8.62 -14.81
CA ILE A 88 -20.01 7.31 -15.48
C ILE A 88 -18.60 7.25 -16.07
N SER A 89 -18.15 8.34 -16.71
CA SER A 89 -16.83 8.42 -17.33
C SER A 89 -15.71 8.35 -16.28
N ALA A 90 -15.79 9.14 -15.21
CA ALA A 90 -14.82 9.13 -14.11
C ALA A 90 -14.78 7.78 -13.40
N ARG A 91 -15.96 7.19 -13.16
CA ARG A 91 -16.12 5.88 -12.55
C ARG A 91 -15.46 4.77 -13.38
N ARG A 92 -15.66 4.79 -14.70
CA ARG A 92 -15.01 3.85 -15.63
C ARG A 92 -13.49 3.98 -15.59
N LEU A 93 -12.95 5.19 -15.51
CA LEU A 93 -11.51 5.41 -15.35
C LEU A 93 -11.00 4.80 -14.03
N CYS A 94 -11.69 5.03 -12.92
CA CYS A 94 -11.33 4.45 -11.62
C CYS A 94 -11.32 2.92 -11.65
N VAL A 95 -12.38 2.31 -12.17
CA VAL A 95 -12.48 0.84 -12.24
C VAL A 95 -11.42 0.23 -13.18
N ASN A 96 -11.07 0.92 -14.26
CA ASN A 96 -9.97 0.49 -15.13
C ASN A 96 -8.60 0.61 -14.43
N GLN A 97 -8.42 1.62 -13.58
CA GLN A 97 -7.21 1.81 -12.81
C GLN A 97 -7.05 0.72 -11.72
N LEU A 98 -8.13 0.24 -11.12
CA LEU A 98 -8.11 -0.80 -10.09
C LEU A 98 -7.37 -2.07 -10.54
N GLU A 99 -7.66 -2.59 -11.73
CA GLU A 99 -6.98 -3.80 -12.23
C GLU A 99 -5.47 -3.59 -12.35
N LYS A 100 -5.06 -2.44 -12.91
CA LYS A 100 -3.65 -2.10 -13.09
C LYS A 100 -2.94 -1.98 -11.74
N GLU A 101 -3.52 -1.27 -10.79
CA GLU A 101 -2.96 -1.15 -9.44
C GLU A 101 -2.87 -2.49 -8.73
N VAL A 102 -3.91 -3.34 -8.82
CA VAL A 102 -3.90 -4.68 -8.22
C VAL A 102 -2.79 -5.53 -8.84
N GLN A 103 -2.61 -5.47 -10.16
CA GLN A 103 -1.55 -6.22 -10.83
C GLN A 103 -0.15 -5.74 -10.42
N GLU A 104 0.05 -4.42 -10.34
CA GLU A 104 1.30 -3.82 -9.85
C GLU A 104 1.57 -4.20 -8.39
N ASP A 105 0.54 -4.18 -7.53
CA ASP A 105 0.65 -4.59 -6.13
C ASP A 105 1.06 -6.07 -6.02
N LEU A 106 0.40 -6.97 -6.75
CA LEU A 106 0.71 -8.40 -6.75
C LEU A 106 2.11 -8.70 -7.31
N GLN A 107 2.54 -8.01 -8.37
CA GLN A 107 3.90 -8.13 -8.90
C GLN A 107 4.95 -7.67 -7.88
N ASN A 108 4.65 -6.59 -7.15
CA ASN A 108 5.52 -6.11 -6.09
C ASN A 108 5.61 -7.12 -4.94
N GLU A 109 4.49 -7.72 -4.54
CA GLU A 109 4.44 -8.77 -3.52
C GLU A 109 5.22 -10.01 -3.93
N GLU A 110 5.10 -10.45 -5.18
CA GLU A 110 5.87 -11.57 -5.72
C GLU A 110 7.37 -11.29 -5.65
N ARG A 111 7.79 -10.12 -6.16
CA ARG A 111 9.19 -9.68 -6.11
C ARG A 111 9.72 -9.62 -4.67
N LEU A 112 8.95 -9.03 -3.74
CA LEU A 112 9.32 -8.93 -2.33
C LEU A 112 9.37 -10.32 -1.69
N SER A 113 8.42 -11.20 -2.02
CA SER A 113 8.36 -12.56 -1.50
C SER A 113 9.58 -13.37 -1.93
N LEU A 114 10.04 -13.21 -3.18
CA LEU A 114 11.29 -13.79 -3.67
C LEU A 114 12.50 -13.22 -2.94
N GLN A 115 12.57 -11.89 -2.79
CA GLN A 115 13.67 -11.21 -2.09
C GLN A 115 13.81 -11.68 -0.63
N PHE A 116 12.69 -11.88 0.07
CA PHE A 116 12.68 -12.30 1.47
C PHE A 116 12.57 -13.82 1.66
N ARG A 117 12.42 -14.59 0.57
CA ARG A 117 12.22 -16.04 0.56
C ARG A 117 11.08 -16.51 1.48
N ARG A 118 10.01 -15.72 1.54
CA ARG A 118 8.78 -16.00 2.30
C ARG A 118 7.63 -15.25 1.67
N LYS A 119 6.39 -15.62 1.97
CA LYS A 119 5.23 -14.82 1.57
C LYS A 119 5.31 -13.43 2.21
N VAL A 120 5.21 -12.39 1.38
CA VAL A 120 5.16 -10.98 1.76
C VAL A 120 4.04 -10.30 1.02
N THR A 121 3.12 -9.69 1.76
CA THR A 121 2.06 -8.83 1.24
C THR A 121 2.42 -7.36 1.44
N LEU A 122 1.88 -6.44 0.64
CA LEU A 122 2.12 -5.01 0.85
C LEU A 122 1.53 -4.54 2.18
N GLU A 123 0.36 -5.03 2.56
CA GLU A 123 -0.28 -4.72 3.85
C GLU A 123 0.53 -5.27 5.03
N GLY A 124 0.98 -6.52 4.95
CA GLY A 124 1.86 -7.12 5.95
C GLY A 124 3.19 -6.39 6.08
N LEU A 125 3.76 -5.93 4.97
CA LEU A 125 4.97 -5.11 4.96
C LEU A 125 4.72 -3.73 5.60
N GLU A 126 3.60 -3.07 5.29
CA GLU A 126 3.25 -1.79 5.90
C GLU A 126 3.10 -1.90 7.43
N MET A 127 2.41 -2.94 7.91
CA MET A 127 2.31 -3.23 9.34
C MET A 127 3.67 -3.53 9.98
N PHE A 128 4.56 -4.23 9.27
CA PHE A 128 5.91 -4.45 9.77
C PHE A 128 6.70 -3.14 9.87
N LEU A 129 6.62 -2.28 8.85
CA LEU A 129 7.30 -1.00 8.83
C LEU A 129 6.80 -0.05 9.92
N SER A 130 5.50 -0.07 10.25
CA SER A 130 4.95 0.75 11.34
C SER A 130 5.57 0.42 12.70
N VAL A 131 5.99 -0.83 12.92
CA VAL A 131 6.67 -1.29 14.15
C VAL A 131 8.17 -0.98 14.13
N ILE A 132 8.82 -1.08 12.97
CA ILE A 132 10.28 -0.92 12.83
C ILE A 132 10.70 0.54 12.71
N CYS A 133 9.94 1.36 11.98
CA CYS A 133 10.29 2.75 11.71
C CYS A 133 10.56 3.58 12.98
N PRO A 134 9.71 3.53 14.04
CA PRO A 134 9.98 4.29 15.27
C PRO A 134 11.32 3.91 15.93
N LYS A 135 11.65 2.62 15.98
CA LYS A 135 12.92 2.14 16.54
C LYS A 135 14.11 2.52 15.66
N ALA A 136 13.96 2.43 14.34
CA ALA A 136 14.98 2.87 13.39
C ALA A 136 15.25 4.38 13.51
N GLN A 137 14.22 5.19 13.74
CA GLN A 137 14.36 6.63 13.96
C GLN A 137 15.15 6.93 15.24
N GLN A 138 14.93 6.18 16.32
CA GLN A 138 15.72 6.30 17.56
C GLN A 138 17.20 5.97 17.32
N ASP A 139 17.50 4.92 16.56
CA ASP A 139 18.89 4.58 16.19
C ASP A 139 19.53 5.72 15.40
N VAL A 140 18.84 6.25 14.38
CA VAL A 140 19.32 7.38 13.57
C VAL A 140 19.61 8.60 14.45
N GLN A 141 18.76 8.88 15.42
CA GLN A 141 18.97 9.98 16.37
C GLN A 141 20.25 9.77 17.20
N ALA A 142 20.55 8.55 17.62
CA ALA A 142 21.80 8.22 18.30
C ALA A 142 23.02 8.43 17.38
N PHE A 143 22.93 8.04 16.11
CA PHE A 143 23.98 8.32 15.12
C PHE A 143 24.15 9.82 14.85
N PHE A 144 23.08 10.61 14.83
CA PHE A 144 23.17 12.07 14.68
C PHE A 144 23.81 12.74 15.89
N HIS A 145 23.58 12.19 17.09
CA HIS A 145 24.30 12.61 18.29
C HIS A 145 25.81 12.35 18.17
N GLN A 146 26.21 11.17 17.68
CA GLN A 146 27.61 10.85 17.42
C GLN A 146 28.23 11.72 16.31
N LEU A 147 27.49 11.98 15.23
CA LEU A 147 27.90 12.89 14.16
C LEU A 147 28.14 14.30 14.71
N SER A 148 27.23 14.80 15.54
CA SER A 148 27.34 16.12 16.17
C SER A 148 28.59 16.21 17.06
N LYS A 149 28.92 15.16 17.82
CA LYS A 149 30.17 15.07 18.59
C LYS A 149 31.39 15.11 17.67
N LYS A 150 31.41 14.27 16.64
CA LYS A 150 32.52 14.20 15.68
C LYS A 150 32.76 15.54 14.96
N LEU A 151 31.69 16.23 14.56
CA LEU A 151 31.79 17.55 13.95
C LEU A 151 32.27 18.59 14.96
N LEU A 152 31.81 18.54 16.20
CA LEU A 152 32.26 19.43 17.26
C LEU A 152 33.77 19.28 17.53
N ASP A 153 34.25 18.04 17.63
CA ASP A 153 35.68 17.75 17.84
C ASP A 153 36.53 18.20 16.65
N THR A 154 35.99 18.14 15.44
CA THR A 154 36.71 18.57 14.23
C THR A 154 36.71 20.09 14.05
N THR A 155 35.70 20.79 14.57
CA THR A 155 35.51 22.24 14.35
C THR A 155 35.94 23.12 15.53
N THR A 156 36.16 22.51 16.70
CA THR A 156 36.55 23.26 17.91
C THR A 156 37.93 22.84 18.39
N SER A 157 38.71 23.81 18.87
CA SER A 157 40.00 23.52 19.48
C SER A 157 39.85 23.21 20.97
N THR A 158 40.95 22.76 21.60
CA THR A 158 41.03 22.61 23.06
C THR A 158 40.78 23.94 23.80
N ARG A 159 41.01 25.08 23.15
CA ARG A 159 40.80 26.42 23.70
C ARG A 159 39.36 26.96 23.54
N THR A 160 38.49 26.28 22.78
CA THR A 160 37.11 26.73 22.62
C THR A 160 36.32 26.57 23.92
N GLY A 161 35.69 27.64 24.41
CA GLY A 161 34.95 27.65 25.66
C GLY A 161 33.77 26.66 25.69
N LYS A 162 33.49 26.09 26.87
CA LYS A 162 32.42 25.09 27.09
C LYS A 162 31.05 25.56 26.60
N ARG A 163 30.69 26.82 26.83
CA ARG A 163 29.41 27.41 26.38
C ARG A 163 29.27 27.41 24.86
N THR A 164 30.34 27.77 24.14
CA THR A 164 30.36 27.76 22.68
C THR A 164 30.24 26.35 22.13
N LYS A 165 30.93 25.38 22.75
CA LYS A 165 30.82 23.96 22.38
C LYS A 165 29.38 23.42 22.54
N LEU A 166 28.73 23.74 23.67
CA LEU A 166 27.34 23.38 23.92
C LEU A 166 26.37 24.03 22.91
N ALA A 167 26.55 25.31 22.61
CA ALA A 167 25.71 26.02 21.65
C ALA A 167 25.83 25.44 20.22
N LEU A 168 27.06 25.12 19.79
CA LEU A 168 27.30 24.47 18.49
C LEU A 168 26.70 23.07 18.44
N PHE A 169 26.88 22.28 19.49
CA PHE A 169 26.30 20.94 19.59
C PHE A 169 24.76 20.97 19.49
N ALA A 170 24.11 21.85 20.25
CA ALA A 170 22.67 22.03 20.19
C ALA A 170 22.20 22.50 18.81
N LYS A 171 22.98 23.37 18.14
CA LYS A 171 22.69 23.81 16.78
C LYS A 171 22.73 22.63 15.78
N PHE A 172 23.77 21.80 15.82
CA PHE A 172 23.86 20.62 14.94
C PHE A 172 22.70 19.64 15.16
N GLN A 173 22.32 19.40 16.41
CA GLN A 173 21.18 18.55 16.72
C GLN A 173 19.86 19.12 16.18
N ARG A 174 19.59 20.41 16.39
CA ARG A 174 18.37 21.06 15.85
C ARG A 174 18.32 21.03 14.33
N THR A 175 19.47 21.22 13.67
CA THR A 175 19.56 21.20 12.20
C THR A 175 19.34 19.80 11.62
N THR A 176 19.78 18.75 12.30
CA THR A 176 19.69 17.37 11.80
C THR A 176 18.42 16.64 12.24
N ALA A 177 17.79 17.01 13.35
CA ALA A 177 16.60 16.33 13.87
C ALA A 177 15.45 16.15 12.85
N PRO A 178 15.11 17.15 12.00
CA PRO A 178 14.05 16.98 11.00
C PRO A 178 14.36 15.94 9.92
N LEU A 179 15.63 15.59 9.72
CA LEU A 179 16.05 14.60 8.72
C LEU A 179 15.82 13.15 9.18
N VAL A 180 15.60 12.91 10.47
CA VAL A 180 15.50 11.54 11.03
C VAL A 180 14.48 10.69 10.27
N PRO A 181 13.22 11.13 10.03
CA PRO A 181 12.25 10.34 9.28
C PRO A 181 12.66 10.13 7.82
N GLN A 182 13.25 11.15 7.19
CA GLN A 182 13.64 11.11 5.78
C GLN A 182 14.81 10.15 5.52
N VAL A 183 15.76 10.07 6.47
CA VAL A 183 16.88 9.13 6.40
C VAL A 183 16.38 7.69 6.52
N VAL A 184 15.47 7.40 7.44
CA VAL A 184 14.86 6.07 7.57
C VAL A 184 14.09 5.70 6.30
N LYS A 185 13.26 6.60 5.79
CA LYS A 185 12.52 6.41 4.54
C LYS A 185 13.44 6.10 3.37
N THR A 186 14.47 6.93 3.16
CA THR A 186 15.44 6.74 2.06
C THR A 186 16.18 5.41 2.19
N ALA A 187 16.62 5.03 3.40
CA ALA A 187 17.29 3.75 3.61
C ALA A 187 16.38 2.56 3.24
N LEU A 188 15.13 2.59 3.69
CA LEU A 188 14.14 1.55 3.40
C LEU A 188 13.75 1.50 1.92
N GLU A 189 13.64 2.63 1.22
CA GLU A 189 13.40 2.65 -0.23
C GLU A 189 14.49 1.88 -1.00
N PHE A 190 15.76 2.08 -0.63
CA PHE A 190 16.87 1.32 -1.22
C PHE A 190 16.83 -0.17 -0.86
N LEU A 191 16.28 -0.52 0.31
CA LEU A 191 16.14 -1.92 0.73
C LEU A 191 14.98 -2.61 0.01
N LEU A 192 13.89 -1.89 -0.25
CA LEU A 192 12.63 -2.47 -0.70
C LEU A 192 12.42 -2.36 -2.21
N HIS A 193 12.87 -1.28 -2.86
CA HIS A 193 12.50 -0.98 -4.24
C HIS A 193 13.65 -1.06 -5.25
N LYS A 194 14.91 -0.94 -4.83
CA LYS A 194 16.00 -1.04 -5.81
C LYS A 194 16.27 -2.50 -6.18
N PRO A 195 16.26 -2.84 -7.49
CA PRO A 195 16.57 -4.19 -7.92
C PRO A 195 17.95 -4.58 -7.40
N GLU A 196 18.17 -5.88 -7.18
CA GLU A 196 19.50 -6.40 -6.96
C GLU A 196 20.42 -5.82 -8.05
N PRO A 197 21.59 -5.24 -7.70
CA PRO A 197 22.58 -4.99 -8.73
C PRO A 197 22.82 -6.34 -9.40
N LEU A 198 22.54 -6.42 -10.70
CA LEU A 198 23.02 -7.51 -11.55
C LEU A 198 24.49 -7.67 -11.21
N VAL A 199 24.79 -8.72 -10.46
CA VAL A 199 26.16 -9.09 -10.17
C VAL A 199 26.76 -9.34 -11.54
N GLU A 200 27.70 -8.50 -11.96
CA GLU A 200 28.64 -8.86 -13.01
C GLU A 200 29.19 -10.22 -12.61
N VAL A 201 28.74 -11.25 -13.31
CA VAL A 201 29.25 -12.60 -13.19
C VAL A 201 30.73 -12.48 -13.54
N ARG A 202 31.58 -12.46 -12.51
CA ARG A 202 32.99 -12.78 -12.69
C ARG A 202 33.06 -14.26 -13.04
N THR A 203 32.95 -14.54 -14.33
CA THR A 203 33.37 -15.77 -14.99
C THR A 203 34.88 -15.92 -14.79
N SER A 204 35.30 -16.35 -13.60
CA SER A 204 36.55 -17.09 -13.38
C SER A 204 36.78 -17.26 -11.88
N GLN A 205 36.41 -18.41 -11.33
CA GLN A 205 37.34 -19.26 -10.56
C GLN A 205 36.60 -20.47 -9.97
N MET A 206 36.88 -21.61 -10.61
CA MET A 206 36.99 -22.99 -10.10
C MET A 206 36.10 -23.47 -8.95
N ALA A 207 35.31 -24.49 -9.30
CA ALA A 207 35.19 -25.78 -8.62
C ALA A 207 35.35 -25.82 -7.08
N GLY A 208 34.26 -26.22 -6.41
CA GLY A 208 34.31 -26.91 -5.13
C GLY A 208 34.38 -26.03 -3.90
N ALA A 209 33.29 -25.35 -3.54
CA ALA A 209 33.05 -24.97 -2.15
C ALA A 209 31.54 -24.87 -1.87
N ALA A 210 31.13 -25.55 -0.81
CA ALA A 210 29.77 -25.67 -0.34
C ALA A 210 29.04 -24.33 -0.14
N CYS A 211 27.72 -24.39 -0.31
CA CYS A 211 26.74 -23.33 -0.15
C CYS A 211 26.93 -22.46 1.10
N ASN A 212 27.59 -21.31 0.96
CA ASN A 212 27.52 -20.21 1.94
C ASN A 212 26.32 -19.31 1.64
N SER A 213 25.10 -19.74 1.99
CA SER A 213 23.88 -18.93 1.86
C SER A 213 23.92 -17.63 2.69
N GLY A 214 24.77 -17.56 3.72
CA GLY A 214 25.03 -16.35 4.52
C GLY A 214 25.92 -15.29 3.85
N SER A 215 26.76 -15.66 2.88
CA SER A 215 27.67 -14.71 2.21
C SER A 215 26.94 -13.85 1.17
N SER A 216 25.87 -14.40 0.57
CA SER A 216 25.07 -13.71 -0.46
C SER A 216 24.25 -12.55 0.12
N LEU A 217 23.48 -12.77 1.21
CA LEU A 217 22.65 -11.73 1.82
C LEU A 217 23.48 -10.60 2.43
N ALA A 218 24.56 -10.94 3.15
CA ALA A 218 25.45 -9.94 3.74
C ALA A 218 26.13 -9.07 2.67
N PHE A 219 26.49 -9.67 1.53
CA PHE A 219 27.03 -8.96 0.37
C PHE A 219 25.99 -8.04 -0.28
N ILE A 220 24.75 -8.51 -0.48
CA ILE A 220 23.63 -7.72 -1.03
C ILE A 220 23.28 -6.53 -0.13
N LEU A 221 23.17 -6.75 1.18
CA LEU A 221 22.89 -5.67 2.14
C LEU A 221 24.02 -4.64 2.17
N LYS A 222 25.28 -5.09 2.05
CA LYS A 222 26.45 -4.19 1.99
C LYS A 222 26.48 -3.38 0.69
N SER A 223 26.14 -3.98 -0.45
CA SER A 223 26.09 -3.27 -1.74
C SER A 223 24.96 -2.23 -1.75
N ARG A 224 23.78 -2.58 -1.23
CA ARG A 224 22.65 -1.65 -1.06
C ARG A 224 22.97 -0.53 -0.08
N ALA A 225 23.65 -0.84 1.02
CA ALA A 225 24.12 0.19 1.94
C ALA A 225 25.06 1.18 1.24
N LYS A 226 26.04 0.67 0.48
CA LYS A 226 26.96 1.51 -0.32
C LYS A 226 26.22 2.39 -1.34
N ALA A 227 25.09 1.93 -1.88
CA ALA A 227 24.27 2.72 -2.80
C ALA A 227 23.42 3.79 -2.09
N ALA A 228 22.89 3.50 -0.89
CA ALA A 228 22.05 4.43 -0.13
C ALA A 228 22.86 5.54 0.57
N SER A 229 24.05 5.21 1.06
CA SER A 229 24.89 6.11 1.86
C SER A 229 25.26 7.43 1.18
N PRO A 230 25.58 7.52 -0.12
CA PRO A 230 25.87 8.79 -0.77
C PRO A 230 24.67 9.73 -0.80
N GLN A 231 23.45 9.20 -0.99
CA GLN A 231 22.24 10.01 -1.03
C GLN A 231 21.90 10.57 0.35
N ILE A 232 21.94 9.72 1.39
CA ILE A 232 21.73 10.13 2.78
C ILE A 232 22.86 11.06 3.24
N GLY A 233 24.11 10.74 2.89
CA GLY A 233 25.29 11.54 3.20
C GLY A 233 25.23 12.94 2.59
N LYS A 234 24.73 13.04 1.34
CA LYS A 234 24.48 14.32 0.67
C LYS A 234 23.39 15.13 1.38
N GLN A 235 22.24 14.53 1.70
CA GLN A 235 21.18 15.19 2.47
C GLN A 235 21.71 15.76 3.79
N LEU A 236 22.46 14.96 4.54
CA LEU A 236 23.08 15.41 5.79
C LEU A 236 24.08 16.55 5.58
N ALA A 237 24.94 16.43 4.58
CA ALA A 237 25.97 17.44 4.29
C ALA A 237 25.37 18.76 3.81
N ASP A 238 24.33 18.72 2.97
CA ASP A 238 23.64 19.91 2.49
C ASP A 238 22.90 20.62 3.64
N THR A 239 22.22 19.87 4.50
CA THR A 239 21.53 20.43 5.68
C THR A 239 22.51 21.00 6.70
N LEU A 240 23.59 20.29 7.02
CA LEU A 240 24.64 20.79 7.92
C LEU A 240 25.45 21.94 7.30
N GLY A 241 25.58 21.98 5.98
CA GLY A 241 26.23 23.06 5.24
C GLY A 241 25.52 24.41 5.37
N THR A 242 24.29 24.44 5.90
CA THR A 242 23.61 25.69 6.27
C THR A 242 24.17 26.32 7.56
N CYS A 243 24.96 25.58 8.34
CA CYS A 243 25.60 26.08 9.56
C CYS A 243 26.89 26.85 9.22
N PRO A 244 26.94 28.19 9.44
CA PRO A 244 28.12 28.99 9.08
C PRO A 244 29.39 28.59 9.81
N SER A 245 29.27 28.03 11.01
CA SER A 245 30.38 27.52 11.82
C SER A 245 31.11 26.35 11.15
N LEU A 246 30.40 25.48 10.44
CA LEU A 246 30.98 24.33 9.74
C LEU A 246 31.68 24.79 8.45
N ASN A 247 31.08 25.70 7.69
CA ASN A 247 31.66 26.18 6.42
C ASN A 247 32.98 26.95 6.60
N ARG A 248 33.19 27.58 7.76
CA ARG A 248 34.45 28.27 8.06
C ARG A 248 35.61 27.34 8.38
N THR A 249 35.33 26.10 8.78
CA THR A 249 36.35 25.16 9.30
C THR A 249 36.49 23.90 8.47
N LEU A 250 35.43 23.49 7.76
CA LEU A 250 35.40 22.27 6.95
C LEU A 250 35.11 22.61 5.51
N THR A 251 35.89 22.03 4.60
CA THR A 251 35.55 22.03 3.17
C THR A 251 34.29 21.21 2.93
N LYS A 252 33.51 21.58 1.91
CA LYS A 252 32.30 20.83 1.50
C LYS A 252 32.59 19.34 1.26
N ALA A 253 33.74 19.04 0.64
CA ALA A 253 34.19 17.66 0.39
C ALA A 253 34.46 16.88 1.70
N ARG A 254 35.06 17.52 2.70
CA ARG A 254 35.33 16.88 4.00
C ARG A 254 34.04 16.63 4.78
N LEU A 255 33.12 17.59 4.78
CA LEU A 255 31.80 17.44 5.40
C LEU A 255 31.02 16.29 4.75
N LEU A 256 30.97 16.25 3.42
CA LEU A 256 30.32 15.18 2.67
C LEU A 256 30.93 13.80 2.97
N SER A 257 32.26 13.70 3.07
CA SER A 257 32.95 12.46 3.44
C SER A 257 32.55 11.97 4.85
N ILE A 258 32.52 12.86 5.83
CA ILE A 258 32.12 12.54 7.21
C ILE A 258 30.65 12.08 7.24
N CYS A 259 29.75 12.83 6.60
CA CYS A 259 28.33 12.52 6.55
C CYS A 259 28.05 11.20 5.82
N THR A 260 28.76 10.90 4.73
CA THR A 260 28.60 9.65 3.98
C THR A 260 29.08 8.44 4.78
N ALA A 261 30.17 8.58 5.55
CA ALA A 261 30.64 7.51 6.43
C ALA A 261 29.61 7.19 7.53
N VAL A 262 29.06 8.22 8.20
CA VAL A 262 28.00 8.01 9.20
C VAL A 262 26.72 7.46 8.55
N ALA A 263 26.37 7.92 7.36
CA ALA A 263 25.24 7.39 6.61
C ALA A 263 25.39 5.89 6.31
N PHE A 264 26.60 5.40 6.07
CA PHE A 264 26.86 3.97 5.90
C PHE A 264 26.57 3.16 7.16
N ASP A 265 27.00 3.64 8.33
CA ASP A 265 26.73 2.99 9.60
C ASP A 265 25.24 3.01 9.95
N ILE A 266 24.56 4.13 9.68
CA ILE A 266 23.09 4.26 9.81
C ILE A 266 22.37 3.22 8.96
N VAL A 267 22.66 3.16 7.66
CA VAL A 267 21.97 2.24 6.75
C VAL A 267 22.22 0.80 7.15
N LYS A 268 23.45 0.46 7.53
CA LYS A 268 23.78 -0.88 8.03
C LYS A 268 22.99 -1.25 9.28
N ALA A 269 22.83 -0.32 10.22
CA ALA A 269 22.03 -0.55 11.43
C ALA A 269 20.54 -0.76 11.11
N ILE A 270 19.95 0.06 10.24
CA ILE A 270 18.56 -0.08 9.78
C ILE A 270 18.36 -1.44 9.10
N TYR A 271 19.26 -1.84 8.22
CA TYR A 271 19.16 -3.10 7.47
C TYR A 271 19.31 -4.31 8.38
N LYS A 272 20.25 -4.25 9.32
CA LYS A 272 20.40 -5.29 10.34
C LYS A 272 19.11 -5.42 11.14
N ARG A 273 18.55 -4.31 11.63
CA ARG A 273 17.29 -4.30 12.37
C ARG A 273 16.15 -4.91 11.56
N PHE A 274 15.99 -4.48 10.31
CA PHE A 274 14.99 -5.03 9.41
C PHE A 274 15.16 -6.55 9.27
N SER A 275 16.37 -7.01 8.94
CA SER A 275 16.69 -8.44 8.79
C SER A 275 16.37 -9.23 10.05
N ASP A 276 16.81 -8.76 11.21
CA ASP A 276 16.66 -9.45 12.49
C ASP A 276 15.17 -9.61 12.87
N HIS A 277 14.35 -8.58 12.64
CA HIS A 277 12.93 -8.60 13.00
C HIS A 277 12.06 -9.25 11.92
N SER A 278 12.48 -9.21 10.65
CA SER A 278 11.72 -9.82 9.54
C SER A 278 11.60 -11.34 9.67
N LYS A 279 12.55 -12.01 10.33
CA LYS A 279 12.52 -13.47 10.52
C LYS A 279 11.47 -13.91 11.53
N THR A 280 11.17 -13.09 12.53
CA THR A 280 10.27 -13.41 13.64
C THR A 280 8.89 -12.76 13.48
N PHE A 281 8.72 -11.84 12.53
CA PHE A 281 7.44 -11.17 12.29
C PHE A 281 6.57 -12.02 11.36
N HIS A 282 5.66 -12.80 11.94
CA HIS A 282 4.77 -13.67 11.17
C HIS A 282 3.81 -12.86 10.28
N ILE A 283 3.33 -11.70 10.76
CA ILE A 283 2.31 -10.84 10.13
C ILE A 283 2.68 -10.30 8.72
N MET A 284 3.91 -10.45 8.23
CA MET A 284 4.24 -10.04 6.85
C MET A 284 3.50 -10.84 5.75
N ASP A 285 2.90 -11.98 6.07
CA ASP A 285 2.08 -12.78 5.16
C ASP A 285 0.58 -12.44 5.18
N PHE A 286 0.17 -11.52 6.08
CA PHE A 286 -1.21 -11.13 6.29
C PHE A 286 -1.80 -10.49 5.04
N ASP A 287 -2.93 -11.01 4.56
CA ASP A 287 -3.67 -10.44 3.45
C ASP A 287 -5.10 -10.14 3.91
N GLY A 288 -5.43 -8.86 4.12
CA GLY A 288 -6.76 -8.44 4.54
C GLY A 288 -7.85 -8.77 3.52
N SER A 289 -7.50 -9.05 2.25
CA SER A 289 -8.46 -9.44 1.23
C SER A 289 -9.05 -10.84 1.44
N PHE A 290 -8.40 -11.69 2.24
CA PHE A 290 -8.94 -13.02 2.60
C PHE A 290 -10.32 -12.93 3.25
N ILE A 291 -10.56 -11.89 4.05
CA ILE A 291 -11.84 -11.66 4.74
C ILE A 291 -12.97 -11.40 3.74
N ILE A 292 -12.64 -11.00 2.50
CA ILE A 292 -13.59 -10.59 1.47
C ILE A 292 -13.95 -11.75 0.50
N GLY A 293 -13.29 -12.90 0.60
CA GLY A 293 -13.54 -14.09 -0.23
C GLY A 293 -15.03 -14.43 -0.45
N PRO A 294 -15.86 -14.51 0.61
CA PRO A 294 -17.30 -14.78 0.46
C PRO A 294 -18.04 -13.80 -0.44
N TYR A 295 -17.69 -12.51 -0.43
CA TYR A 295 -18.35 -11.49 -1.25
C TYR A 295 -17.98 -11.62 -2.73
N VAL A 296 -16.74 -12.05 -3.02
CA VAL A 296 -16.32 -12.33 -4.39
C VAL A 296 -17.05 -13.56 -4.95
N ILE A 297 -17.27 -14.59 -4.14
CA ILE A 297 -18.07 -15.76 -4.53
C ILE A 297 -19.49 -15.34 -4.91
N CYS A 298 -20.12 -14.49 -4.10
CA CYS A 298 -21.44 -13.98 -4.43
C CYS A 298 -21.46 -13.11 -5.70
N ALA A 299 -20.43 -12.29 -5.92
CA ALA A 299 -20.30 -11.53 -7.17
C ALA A 299 -20.14 -12.46 -8.38
N ILE A 300 -19.38 -13.55 -8.25
CA ILE A 300 -19.24 -14.59 -9.28
C ILE A 300 -20.58 -15.24 -9.61
N GLN A 301 -21.37 -15.59 -8.59
CA GLN A 301 -22.71 -16.17 -8.77
C GLN A 301 -23.64 -15.21 -9.53
N ASP A 302 -23.70 -13.93 -9.14
CA ASP A 302 -24.50 -12.92 -9.84
C ASP A 302 -24.04 -12.70 -11.29
N MET A 303 -22.72 -12.67 -11.54
CA MET A 303 -22.19 -12.57 -12.90
C MET A 303 -22.60 -13.78 -13.77
N ASP A 304 -22.54 -14.99 -13.21
CA ASP A 304 -22.90 -16.21 -13.90
C ASP A 304 -24.41 -16.30 -14.18
N ASP A 305 -25.26 -15.90 -13.21
CA ASP A 305 -26.71 -15.82 -13.39
C ASP A 305 -27.08 -14.81 -14.50
N ARG A 306 -26.46 -13.63 -14.52
CA ARG A 306 -26.66 -12.63 -15.58
C ARG A 306 -26.24 -13.15 -16.95
N ALA A 307 -25.12 -13.86 -17.04
CA ALA A 307 -24.66 -14.48 -18.28
C ALA A 307 -25.66 -15.54 -18.79
N ARG A 308 -26.16 -16.40 -17.90
CA ARG A 308 -27.20 -17.40 -18.21
C ARG A 308 -28.51 -16.76 -18.67
N HIS A 309 -28.97 -15.70 -18.01
CA HIS A 309 -30.18 -14.99 -18.40
C HIS A 309 -30.02 -14.20 -19.71
N ALA A 310 -28.85 -13.65 -20.00
CA ALA A 310 -28.57 -12.98 -21.28
C ALA A 310 -28.54 -13.98 -22.45
N ALA A 311 -28.02 -15.19 -22.23
CA ALA A 311 -28.04 -16.28 -23.22
C ALA A 311 -29.47 -16.76 -23.50
N ASN A 312 -30.29 -16.92 -22.45
CA ASN A 312 -31.69 -17.36 -22.57
C ASN A 312 -32.64 -16.31 -23.18
N ARG A 313 -32.22 -15.03 -23.28
CA ARG A 313 -32.95 -13.99 -24.02
C ARG A 313 -32.62 -13.97 -25.52
N ARG A 314 -31.55 -14.65 -25.95
CA ARG A 314 -31.12 -14.70 -27.36
C ARG A 314 -31.59 -15.94 -28.11
N THR A 315 -32.11 -16.94 -27.42
CA THR A 315 -32.88 -18.02 -28.05
C THR A 315 -34.35 -17.61 -28.13
N PRO A 316 -35.00 -17.63 -29.32
CA PRO A 316 -36.44 -17.49 -29.38
C PRO A 316 -37.04 -18.67 -28.62
N ARG A 317 -37.73 -18.38 -27.52
CA ARG A 317 -38.54 -19.36 -26.80
C ARG A 317 -39.59 -19.93 -27.77
N GLN A 318 -39.37 -21.16 -28.22
CA GLN A 318 -40.49 -22.08 -28.34
C GLN A 318 -40.62 -22.86 -27.03
N ASP A 319 -41.87 -22.84 -26.58
CA ASP A 319 -42.55 -23.78 -25.71
C ASP A 319 -42.34 -23.75 -24.20
N LYS A 320 -43.41 -23.26 -23.57
CA LYS A 320 -43.87 -23.61 -22.22
C LYS A 320 -43.88 -25.14 -22.05
N LYS A 321 -43.34 -25.62 -20.93
CA LYS A 321 -44.03 -26.58 -20.06
C LYS A 321 -43.38 -26.64 -18.67
N ASN A 322 -44.26 -26.67 -17.69
CA ASN A 322 -44.10 -26.81 -16.24
C ASN A 322 -42.91 -27.69 -15.82
N CYS A 323 -42.14 -27.25 -14.83
CA CYS A 323 -41.56 -28.14 -13.81
C CYS A 323 -41.32 -27.39 -12.49
N THR A 324 -41.86 -28.04 -11.47
CA THR A 324 -41.86 -27.84 -10.01
C THR A 324 -40.50 -27.52 -9.39
N ALA A 325 -40.53 -26.80 -8.26
CA ALA A 325 -39.38 -26.61 -7.37
C ALA A 325 -38.82 -27.94 -6.83
N PRO A 326 -37.55 -27.95 -6.41
CA PRO A 326 -37.30 -28.46 -5.06
C PRO A 326 -36.30 -27.63 -4.24
N GLU A 327 -36.51 -27.73 -2.92
CA GLU A 327 -35.66 -27.32 -1.82
C GLU A 327 -34.27 -27.97 -1.84
N ALA A 328 -33.27 -27.27 -1.29
CA ALA A 328 -32.38 -27.74 -0.21
C ALA A 328 -30.99 -27.10 -0.29
N CYS A 329 -30.61 -26.36 0.75
CA CYS A 329 -29.35 -26.59 1.48
C CYS A 329 -29.35 -25.73 2.76
N SER A 330 -29.78 -26.35 3.85
CA SER A 330 -29.53 -25.95 5.23
C SER A 330 -28.37 -26.77 5.80
N VAL A 331 -27.92 -26.39 7.01
CA VAL A 331 -26.95 -27.07 7.91
C VAL A 331 -25.50 -26.58 7.66
N VAL A 332 -24.80 -25.90 8.58
CA VAL A 332 -24.74 -26.00 10.05
C VAL A 332 -24.55 -24.62 10.68
N ALA A 333 -25.36 -24.32 11.71
CA ALA A 333 -25.01 -23.37 12.76
C ALA A 333 -24.90 -24.14 14.08
N ALA A 334 -23.87 -23.79 14.87
CA ALA A 334 -23.79 -23.76 16.34
C ALA A 334 -22.54 -24.47 16.89
N GLU A 335 -21.66 -23.71 17.55
CA GLU A 335 -21.65 -23.67 19.02
C GLU A 335 -20.92 -22.44 19.57
N LYS A 336 -21.61 -21.72 20.47
CA LYS A 336 -21.23 -21.05 21.74
C LYS A 336 -19.87 -20.34 21.82
N SER A 337 -19.66 -19.22 22.53
CA SER A 337 -20.43 -18.29 23.37
C SER A 337 -19.37 -17.33 23.94
N ASN A 338 -19.73 -16.06 24.15
CA ASN A 338 -19.06 -15.08 25.01
C ASN A 338 -17.58 -14.70 24.73
N GLU A 339 -17.41 -13.56 24.04
CA GLU A 339 -16.63 -12.45 24.59
C GLU A 339 -17.10 -11.12 23.95
N MET A 340 -18.08 -10.50 24.60
CA MET A 340 -18.40 -9.09 24.46
C MET A 340 -17.35 -8.30 25.25
N LYS A 341 -16.31 -7.79 24.57
CA LYS A 341 -15.60 -6.57 25.00
C LYS A 341 -14.66 -5.91 23.98
N ASP A 342 -14.60 -6.41 22.74
CA ASP A 342 -13.84 -5.78 21.63
C ASP A 342 -14.75 -5.37 20.46
N LYS A 343 -16.00 -5.03 20.78
CA LYS A 343 -17.11 -4.97 19.81
C LYS A 343 -17.39 -3.61 19.17
N GLU A 344 -16.66 -2.54 19.44
CA GLU A 344 -17.00 -1.23 18.83
C GLU A 344 -16.13 -0.81 17.64
N GLU A 345 -14.89 -1.30 17.49
CA GLU A 345 -14.06 -0.90 16.33
C GLU A 345 -14.13 -1.85 15.11
N LYS A 346 -14.62 -3.09 15.29
CA LYS A 346 -14.82 -4.05 14.18
C LYS A 346 -16.26 -4.08 13.64
N GLN A 347 -17.18 -3.34 14.25
CA GLN A 347 -18.60 -3.33 13.85
C GLN A 347 -18.95 -2.27 12.80
N GLY A 348 -18.15 -1.21 12.63
CA GLY A 348 -18.41 -0.18 11.62
C GLY A 348 -18.26 -0.67 10.17
N LEU A 349 -17.28 -1.55 9.92
CA LEU A 349 -17.01 -2.06 8.57
C LEU A 349 -18.02 -3.13 8.13
N PHE A 350 -18.58 -3.94 9.04
CA PHE A 350 -19.48 -5.04 8.66
C PHE A 350 -20.97 -4.66 8.64
N HIS A 351 -21.42 -3.72 9.48
CA HIS A 351 -22.81 -3.25 9.44
C HIS A 351 -23.12 -2.38 8.21
N PHE A 352 -22.10 -1.77 7.61
CA PHE A 352 -22.23 -0.96 6.39
C PHE A 352 -22.36 -1.84 5.12
N PHE A 353 -21.57 -2.91 5.00
CA PHE A 353 -21.70 -3.87 3.89
C PHE A 353 -23.01 -4.66 3.96
N GLY A 354 -23.51 -4.96 5.16
CA GLY A 354 -24.82 -5.61 5.36
C GLY A 354 -26.05 -4.78 4.92
N ARG A 355 -25.94 -3.44 4.82
CA ARG A 355 -27.03 -2.59 4.30
C ARG A 355 -26.97 -2.39 2.77
N MET A 356 -25.79 -2.41 2.16
CA MET A 356 -25.67 -2.32 0.70
C MET A 356 -26.00 -3.64 -0.01
N TRP A 357 -25.59 -4.79 0.56
CA TRP A 357 -25.95 -6.10 0.01
C TRP A 357 -27.47 -6.34 0.01
N LYS A 358 -28.19 -5.85 1.02
CA LYS A 358 -29.66 -5.90 1.10
C LYS A 358 -30.38 -5.00 0.09
N LYS A 359 -29.74 -3.96 -0.44
CA LYS A 359 -30.32 -3.08 -1.46
C LYS A 359 -30.06 -3.56 -2.89
N MET A 360 -28.91 -4.18 -3.17
CA MET A 360 -28.61 -4.76 -4.50
C MET A 360 -29.49 -5.97 -4.88
N MET A 361 -30.17 -6.61 -3.92
CA MET A 361 -31.04 -7.79 -4.14
C MET A 361 -32.54 -7.47 -4.35
N ARG A 362 -32.95 -6.21 -4.50
CA ARG A 362 -34.34 -5.90 -4.91
C ARG A 362 -34.40 -5.32 -6.32
N VAL A 363 -34.30 -6.22 -7.28
CA VAL A 363 -35.00 -6.20 -8.57
C VAL A 363 -35.84 -7.49 -8.52
N SER A 364 -37.17 -7.52 -8.41
CA SER A 364 -38.22 -6.80 -9.13
C SER A 364 -39.58 -6.95 -8.41
N THR A 365 -40.41 -5.90 -8.48
CA THR A 365 -41.90 -5.80 -8.49
C THR A 365 -42.80 -6.49 -7.44
N GLU A 366 -43.87 -5.72 -7.10
CA GLU A 366 -45.12 -5.97 -6.35
C GLU A 366 -45.12 -5.24 -4.98
N GLU A 367 -45.91 -4.19 -4.74
CA GLU A 367 -47.18 -3.70 -5.36
C GLU A 367 -47.08 -2.28 -5.95
#